data_AF-A0A6L8H6E2-F1
#
_entry.id   AF-A0A6L8H6E2-F1
#
_cell.length_a   1.000
_cell.length_b   1.000
_cell.length_c   1.000
_cell.angle_alpha   90.00
_cell.angle_beta   90.00
_cell.angle_gamma   90.00
#
_symmetry.space_group_name_H-M   'P 1'
#
loop_
_entity.id
_entity.type
_entity.pdbx_description
1 polymer ?
#
loop_
_entity_poly.entity_id
_entity_poly.type
_entity_poly.pdbx_seq_one_letter_code
_entity_poly.pdbx_strand_id
1 'polypeptide(L)'
;AYDLIVQELFFPYQTGVGSLYTQEHYRQCRAKLAPGGLMAQWITINQLGTDDLRTLVRTFHSVFPVTSLWLNGGYLLILGGLDPLHVPLQRFLERYEVHDPLGGMPGIDSDPYNLLGLFVSHGQALREWTRDAPLNTDDNRYIEYSTPLAFNALNTVTLAAETLTSLLPHFRSLTEVVYVAPFSNDDLRDRLARVSTSSQLLMKGIVARAENRTEEAIELYAHSWELQPSNYQTRTFLEQTWAAKGHALVLEKQYDDAIPWLHKALAVNTQNLNVRFDLALSHAQQRNYQAAADFYESVIRLDPEWVQISSVWFNLGLTRYQMGLYQSAARLFREVLKRESKSISARFNLANSLAQTGEYREAVTHYQDILKAAPDHRDARANLKEILTWMEPDKQQP
;
A
#
# COMPACT_ATOMS: atom_id res chain seq x y z
N ALA A 1 -28.80 29.62 -7.04
CA ALA A 1 -28.64 28.24 -7.50
C ALA A 1 -27.17 28.02 -7.79
N TYR A 2 -26.65 26.79 -7.63
CA TYR A 2 -25.23 26.45 -7.75
C TYR A 2 -24.96 25.62 -9.01
N ASP A 3 -23.81 25.86 -9.66
CA ASP A 3 -23.36 25.05 -10.80
C ASP A 3 -22.78 23.69 -10.37
N LEU A 4 -22.22 23.65 -9.16
CA LEU A 4 -21.65 22.45 -8.55
C LEU A 4 -21.90 22.49 -7.05
N ILE A 5 -22.40 21.38 -6.51
CA ILE A 5 -22.39 21.10 -5.07
C ILE A 5 -21.45 19.93 -4.86
N VAL A 6 -20.44 20.11 -4.02
CA VAL A 6 -19.51 19.04 -3.63
C VAL A 6 -19.78 18.68 -2.19
N GLN A 7 -20.00 17.39 -1.96
CA GLN A 7 -20.05 16.81 -0.64
C GLN A 7 -18.75 16.06 -0.39
N GLU A 8 -18.01 16.56 0.60
CA GLU A 8 -16.73 16.02 1.02
C GLU A 8 -16.85 14.59 1.57
N LEU A 9 -15.70 13.98 1.79
CA LEU A 9 -15.61 12.63 2.32
C LEU A 9 -16.11 12.57 3.77
N PHE A 10 -17.29 11.99 3.97
CA PHE A 10 -17.79 11.62 5.29
C PHE A 10 -17.75 10.10 5.45
N PHE A 11 -17.56 9.64 6.69
CA PHE A 11 -17.44 8.22 7.01
C PHE A 11 -18.81 7.65 7.41
N PRO A 12 -19.46 6.81 6.59
CA PRO A 12 -20.85 6.42 6.83
C PRO A 12 -21.09 5.63 8.12
N TYR A 13 -20.05 4.96 8.65
CA TYR A 13 -20.11 4.22 9.92
C TYR A 13 -20.14 5.13 11.16
N GLN A 14 -19.90 6.43 11.01
CA GLN A 14 -19.97 7.38 12.12
C GLN A 14 -21.43 7.76 12.40
N THR A 15 -21.81 7.76 13.68
CA THR A 15 -23.18 8.07 14.09
C THR A 15 -23.64 9.42 13.55
N GLY A 16 -24.84 9.44 12.96
CA GLY A 16 -25.49 10.61 12.38
C GLY A 16 -25.05 10.93 10.96
N VAL A 17 -23.92 10.38 10.49
CA VAL A 17 -23.41 10.64 9.13
C VAL A 17 -24.30 9.99 8.06
N GLY A 18 -25.01 8.91 8.38
CA GLY A 18 -25.95 8.28 7.45
C GLY A 18 -27.03 9.23 6.91
N SER A 19 -27.36 10.29 7.66
CA SER A 19 -28.29 11.35 7.23
C SER A 19 -27.81 12.17 6.02
N LEU A 20 -26.50 12.27 5.83
CA LEU A 20 -25.89 12.98 4.69
C LEU A 20 -25.94 12.17 3.38
N TYR A 21 -26.50 10.96 3.44
CA TYR A 21 -26.63 10.04 2.31
C TYR A 21 -28.10 9.66 2.06
N THR A 22 -29.06 10.44 2.55
CA THR A 22 -30.49 10.14 2.38
C THR A 22 -31.04 10.72 1.09
N GLN A 23 -32.11 10.10 0.59
CA GLN A 23 -32.85 10.61 -0.55
C GLN A 23 -33.35 12.05 -0.30
N GLU A 24 -33.78 12.36 0.92
CA GLU A 24 -34.25 13.67 1.35
C GLU A 24 -33.13 14.70 1.27
N HIS A 25 -31.95 14.40 1.82
CA HIS A 25 -30.77 15.26 1.71
C HIS A 25 -30.41 15.55 0.25
N TYR A 26 -30.34 14.53 -0.59
CA TYR A 26 -30.06 14.71 -2.01
C TYR A 26 -31.12 15.55 -2.74
N ARG A 27 -32.41 15.43 -2.38
CA ARG A 27 -33.47 16.29 -2.94
C ARG A 27 -33.25 17.75 -2.56
N GLN A 28 -32.80 18.02 -1.33
CA GLN A 28 -32.47 19.37 -0.89
C GLN A 28 -31.28 19.94 -1.69
N CYS A 29 -30.21 19.16 -1.89
CA CYS A 29 -29.09 19.55 -2.74
C CYS A 29 -29.57 19.86 -4.17
N ARG A 30 -30.37 18.96 -4.77
CA ARG A 30 -30.92 19.13 -6.11
C ARG A 30 -31.72 20.43 -6.25
N ALA A 31 -32.55 20.77 -5.27
CA ALA A 31 -33.35 22.00 -5.29
C ALA A 31 -32.51 23.29 -5.27
N LYS A 32 -31.21 23.19 -4.94
CA LYS A 32 -30.28 24.32 -4.96
C LYS A 32 -29.41 24.38 -6.22
N LEU A 33 -29.45 23.37 -7.09
CA LEU A 33 -28.67 23.37 -8.34
C LEU A 33 -29.30 24.28 -9.40
N ALA A 34 -28.44 24.92 -10.19
CA ALA A 34 -28.84 25.61 -11.41
C ALA A 34 -29.20 24.58 -12.51
N PRO A 35 -29.91 24.97 -13.58
CA PRO A 35 -30.02 24.13 -14.77
C PRO A 35 -28.64 23.70 -15.28
N GLY A 36 -28.44 22.41 -15.57
CA GLY A 36 -27.13 21.85 -15.91
C GLY A 36 -26.16 21.69 -14.73
N GLY A 37 -26.55 22.03 -13.51
CA GLY A 37 -25.72 21.89 -12.32
C GLY A 37 -25.50 20.44 -11.89
N LEU A 38 -24.36 20.18 -11.26
CA LEU A 38 -23.95 18.83 -10.84
C LEU A 38 -23.83 18.70 -9.31
N MET A 39 -24.13 17.50 -8.82
CA MET A 39 -23.82 17.06 -7.46
C MET A 39 -22.65 16.07 -7.49
N ALA A 40 -21.67 16.28 -6.62
CA ALA A 40 -20.52 15.40 -6.43
C ALA A 40 -20.52 14.83 -5.01
N GLN A 41 -20.39 13.52 -4.87
CA GLN A 41 -20.35 12.82 -3.59
C GLN A 41 -19.15 11.88 -3.52
N TRP A 42 -18.24 12.10 -2.56
CA TRP A 42 -17.18 11.15 -2.24
C TRP A 42 -17.64 10.06 -1.27
N ILE A 43 -17.17 8.82 -1.47
CA ILE A 43 -17.49 7.62 -0.68
C ILE A 43 -16.23 6.77 -0.47
N THR A 44 -16.03 6.25 0.76
CA THR A 44 -14.97 5.29 1.10
C THR A 44 -15.41 3.85 0.88
N ILE A 45 -15.01 3.22 -0.24
CA ILE A 45 -15.47 1.85 -0.55
C ILE A 45 -14.81 0.78 0.31
N ASN A 46 -13.64 1.06 0.89
CA ASN A 46 -12.89 0.13 1.73
C ASN A 46 -13.48 -0.04 3.14
N GLN A 47 -14.57 0.66 3.46
CA GLN A 47 -15.23 0.68 4.77
C GLN A 47 -16.71 0.26 4.69
N LEU A 48 -17.16 -0.16 3.51
CA LEU A 48 -18.56 -0.44 3.21
C LEU A 48 -18.70 -1.85 2.68
N GLY A 49 -19.76 -2.54 3.08
CA GLY A 49 -20.19 -3.74 2.39
C GLY A 49 -20.65 -3.42 0.96
N THR A 50 -20.60 -4.40 0.07
CA THR A 50 -21.08 -4.22 -1.31
C THR A 50 -22.53 -3.74 -1.37
N ASP A 51 -23.41 -4.26 -0.50
CA ASP A 51 -24.81 -3.82 -0.44
C ASP A 51 -24.97 -2.41 0.11
N ASP A 52 -24.12 -1.97 1.04
CA ASP A 52 -24.10 -0.59 1.52
C ASP A 52 -23.80 0.37 0.38
N LEU A 53 -22.76 0.05 -0.41
CA LEU A 53 -22.41 0.87 -1.57
C LEU A 53 -23.53 0.89 -2.61
N ARG A 54 -24.12 -0.27 -2.90
CA ARG A 54 -25.27 -0.34 -3.83
C ARG A 54 -26.44 0.50 -3.34
N THR A 55 -26.72 0.52 -2.03
CA THR A 55 -27.74 1.37 -1.42
C THR A 55 -27.41 2.85 -1.57
N LEU A 56 -26.16 3.26 -1.30
CA LEU A 56 -25.74 4.65 -1.47
C LEU A 56 -25.91 5.11 -2.93
N VAL A 57 -25.42 4.30 -3.88
CA VAL A 57 -25.51 4.60 -5.32
C VAL A 57 -26.98 4.61 -5.79
N ARG A 58 -27.82 3.64 -5.36
CA ARG A 58 -29.25 3.62 -5.67
C ARG A 58 -29.95 4.88 -5.15
N THR A 59 -29.64 5.26 -3.92
CA THR A 59 -30.26 6.42 -3.24
C THR A 59 -29.92 7.69 -3.98
N PHE A 60 -28.64 7.91 -4.29
CA PHE A 60 -28.19 9.03 -5.08
C PHE A 60 -28.87 9.07 -6.47
N HIS A 61 -28.85 7.95 -7.18
CA HIS A 61 -29.44 7.81 -8.50
C HIS A 61 -30.95 8.09 -8.54
N SER A 62 -31.67 7.75 -7.46
CA SER A 62 -33.11 8.00 -7.36
C SER A 62 -33.48 9.50 -7.38
N VAL A 63 -32.51 10.38 -7.08
CA VAL A 63 -32.68 11.84 -7.11
C VAL A 63 -32.03 12.45 -8.35
N PHE A 64 -30.88 11.90 -8.77
CA PHE A 64 -30.10 12.32 -9.93
C PHE A 64 -30.08 11.20 -11.00
N PRO A 65 -31.04 11.19 -11.96
CA PRO A 65 -31.20 10.09 -12.91
C PRO A 65 -30.04 9.94 -13.90
N VAL A 66 -29.23 10.99 -14.07
CA VAL A 66 -27.94 10.91 -14.78
C VAL A 66 -26.86 10.79 -13.71
N THR A 67 -26.26 9.60 -13.60
CA THR A 67 -25.22 9.30 -12.61
C THR A 67 -24.04 8.64 -13.29
N SER A 68 -22.82 9.00 -12.87
CA SER A 68 -21.58 8.31 -13.23
C SER A 68 -20.74 8.01 -11.99
N LEU A 69 -19.96 6.93 -12.08
CA LEU A 69 -19.05 6.46 -11.04
C LEU A 69 -17.61 6.62 -11.47
N TRP A 70 -16.77 7.13 -10.58
CA TRP A 70 -15.35 7.35 -10.78
C TRP A 70 -14.57 6.80 -9.59
N LEU A 71 -13.74 5.78 -9.80
CA LEU A 71 -13.05 5.07 -8.75
C LEU A 71 -11.56 5.40 -8.75
N ASN A 72 -11.06 5.80 -7.58
CA ASN A 72 -9.68 6.14 -7.32
C ASN A 72 -9.16 5.36 -6.09
N GLY A 73 -8.59 4.18 -6.31
CA GLY A 73 -8.17 3.29 -5.23
C GLY A 73 -9.33 2.92 -4.29
N GLY A 74 -9.24 3.33 -3.03
CA GLY A 74 -10.27 3.08 -2.01
C GLY A 74 -11.41 4.11 -1.97
N TYR A 75 -11.43 5.08 -2.88
CA TYR A 75 -12.40 6.17 -2.90
C TYR A 75 -13.22 6.18 -4.19
N LEU A 76 -14.53 6.31 -4.05
CA LEU A 76 -15.46 6.44 -5.15
C LEU A 76 -16.06 7.85 -5.16
N LEU A 77 -16.05 8.49 -6.32
CA LEU A 77 -16.79 9.70 -6.60
C LEU A 77 -18.04 9.34 -7.41
N ILE A 78 -19.19 9.72 -6.88
CA ILE A 78 -20.46 9.71 -7.61
C ILE A 78 -20.72 11.13 -8.14
N LEU A 79 -20.91 11.26 -9.45
CA LEU A 79 -21.34 12.50 -10.08
C LEU A 79 -22.77 12.36 -10.59
N GLY A 80 -23.62 13.33 -10.26
CA GLY A 80 -25.05 13.33 -10.57
C GLY A 80 -25.55 14.62 -11.18
N GLY A 81 -26.46 14.51 -12.13
CA GLY A 81 -27.16 15.64 -12.75
C GLY A 81 -28.56 15.25 -13.21
N LEU A 82 -29.24 16.23 -13.82
CA LEU A 82 -30.51 16.01 -14.52
C LEU A 82 -30.30 15.84 -16.03
N ASP A 83 -29.31 16.53 -16.57
CA ASP A 83 -28.95 16.49 -17.99
C ASP A 83 -27.84 15.46 -18.22
N PRO A 84 -27.75 14.86 -19.42
CA PRO A 84 -26.68 13.94 -19.79
C PRO A 84 -25.30 14.54 -19.50
N LEU A 85 -24.45 13.79 -18.80
CA LEU A 85 -23.09 14.21 -18.50
C LEU A 85 -22.28 14.22 -19.79
N HIS A 86 -21.65 15.35 -20.07
CA HIS A 86 -20.86 15.54 -21.27
C HIS A 86 -19.52 16.15 -20.90
N VAL A 87 -18.44 15.39 -21.10
CA VAL A 87 -17.07 15.89 -20.88
C VAL A 87 -16.51 16.36 -22.22
N PRO A 88 -16.36 17.69 -22.44
CA PRO A 88 -15.72 18.21 -23.66
C PRO A 88 -14.22 17.96 -23.59
N LEU A 89 -13.76 16.85 -24.19
CA LEU A 89 -12.38 16.35 -24.01
C LEU A 89 -11.32 17.41 -24.31
N GLN A 90 -11.46 18.10 -25.44
CA GLN A 90 -10.47 19.11 -25.86
C GLN A 90 -10.34 20.24 -24.83
N ARG A 91 -11.48 20.78 -24.38
CA ARG A 91 -11.49 21.82 -23.33
C ARG A 91 -10.95 21.30 -21.99
N PHE A 92 -11.17 20.03 -21.67
CA PHE A 92 -10.60 19.41 -20.49
C PHE A 92 -9.07 19.36 -20.58
N LEU A 93 -8.51 18.87 -21.70
CA LEU A 93 -7.07 18.81 -21.92
C LEU A 93 -6.42 20.20 -21.92
N GLU A 94 -7.00 21.17 -22.63
CA GLU A 94 -6.52 22.56 -22.66
C GLU A 94 -6.48 23.18 -21.26
N ARG A 95 -7.53 22.94 -20.45
CA ARG A 95 -7.56 23.42 -19.05
C ARG A 95 -6.50 22.75 -18.18
N TYR A 96 -6.27 21.46 -18.41
CA TYR A 96 -5.26 20.70 -17.67
C TYR A 96 -3.86 21.23 -17.96
N GLU A 97 -3.53 21.49 -19.23
CA GLU A 97 -2.24 22.05 -19.65
C GLU A 97 -1.98 23.44 -19.06
N VAL A 98 -3.00 24.30 -19.01
CA VAL A 98 -2.85 25.68 -18.53
C VAL A 98 -2.73 25.75 -17.01
N HIS A 99 -3.48 24.94 -16.28
CA HIS A 99 -3.58 25.08 -14.84
C HIS A 99 -2.71 24.10 -14.06
N ASP A 100 -2.24 23.01 -14.67
CA ASP A 100 -1.68 21.83 -13.99
C ASP A 100 -2.23 21.71 -12.55
N PRO A 101 -3.54 21.44 -12.39
CA PRO A 101 -4.21 21.58 -11.10
C PRO A 101 -3.63 20.66 -10.02
N LEU A 102 -2.78 19.71 -10.41
CA LEU A 102 -2.13 18.73 -9.54
C LEU A 102 -0.65 19.07 -9.28
N GLY A 103 -0.09 20.09 -9.95
CA GLY A 103 1.10 20.85 -9.57
C GLY A 103 2.31 20.02 -9.17
N GLY A 104 2.56 18.90 -9.84
CA GLY A 104 3.66 17.99 -9.50
C GLY A 104 3.56 17.36 -8.10
N MET A 105 2.35 17.26 -7.51
CA MET A 105 2.15 16.59 -6.22
C MET A 105 2.64 15.13 -6.29
N PRO A 106 3.58 14.74 -5.41
CA PRO A 106 4.08 13.38 -5.37
C PRO A 106 2.92 12.39 -5.17
N GLY A 107 2.81 11.40 -6.06
CA GLY A 107 1.77 10.37 -5.98
C GLY A 107 0.42 10.76 -6.59
N ILE A 108 0.35 11.85 -7.37
CA ILE A 108 -0.78 12.18 -8.22
C ILE A 108 -0.29 12.29 -9.66
N ASP A 109 -1.02 11.68 -10.58
CA ASP A 109 -0.62 11.56 -11.97
C ASP A 109 -0.65 12.88 -12.72
N SER A 110 0.41 13.21 -13.45
CA SER A 110 0.44 14.39 -14.32
C SER A 110 -0.19 14.14 -15.69
N ASP A 111 -0.47 12.89 -16.05
CA ASP A 111 -1.14 12.57 -17.31
C ASP A 111 -2.67 12.74 -17.16
N PRO A 112 -3.29 13.72 -17.84
CA PRO A 112 -4.73 14.02 -17.71
C PRO A 112 -5.63 12.84 -18.05
N TYR A 113 -5.13 11.89 -18.85
CA TYR A 113 -5.90 10.71 -19.21
C TYR A 113 -6.06 9.75 -18.03
N ASN A 114 -5.17 9.76 -17.03
CA ASN A 114 -5.33 8.91 -15.85
C ASN A 114 -6.52 9.34 -14.98
N LEU A 115 -6.88 10.63 -14.97
CA LEU A 115 -8.13 11.10 -14.36
C LEU A 115 -9.36 10.56 -15.10
N LEU A 116 -9.30 10.53 -16.42
CA LEU A 116 -10.36 9.98 -17.26
C LEU A 116 -10.50 8.45 -17.06
N GLY A 117 -9.38 7.76 -16.81
CA GLY A 117 -9.34 6.34 -16.48
C GLY A 117 -9.98 5.96 -15.15
N LEU A 118 -10.29 6.92 -14.28
CA LEU A 118 -11.05 6.65 -13.05
C LEU A 118 -12.50 6.28 -13.35
N PHE A 119 -13.03 6.62 -14.54
CA PHE A 119 -14.40 6.31 -14.91
C PHE A 119 -14.67 4.80 -14.88
N VAL A 120 -15.78 4.44 -14.25
CA VAL A 120 -16.22 3.06 -14.09
C VAL A 120 -17.45 2.78 -14.95
N SER A 121 -18.53 3.50 -14.69
CA SER A 121 -19.84 3.18 -15.27
C SER A 121 -20.80 4.36 -15.13
N HIS A 122 -21.92 4.27 -15.86
CA HIS A 122 -23.00 5.26 -15.84
C HIS A 122 -24.35 4.64 -16.23
N GLY A 123 -25.42 5.41 -16.06
CA GLY A 123 -26.70 5.16 -16.73
C GLY A 123 -27.37 3.82 -16.37
N GLN A 124 -27.79 3.06 -17.39
CA GLN A 124 -28.57 1.83 -17.20
C GLN A 124 -27.79 0.73 -16.48
N ALA A 125 -26.48 0.61 -16.72
CA ALA A 125 -25.64 -0.39 -16.09
C ALA A 125 -25.63 -0.25 -14.56
N LEU A 126 -25.56 0.99 -14.07
CA LEU A 126 -25.64 1.30 -12.64
C LEU A 126 -27.04 1.01 -12.08
N ARG A 127 -28.10 1.30 -12.84
CA ARG A 127 -29.47 0.96 -12.43
C ARG A 127 -29.69 -0.53 -12.28
N GLU A 128 -29.08 -1.33 -13.17
CA GLU A 128 -29.13 -2.79 -13.10
C GLU A 128 -28.35 -3.30 -11.88
N TRP A 129 -27.12 -2.82 -11.68
CA TRP A 129 -26.28 -3.20 -10.55
C TRP A 129 -26.94 -2.92 -9.19
N THR A 130 -27.63 -1.77 -9.07
CA THR A 130 -28.21 -1.29 -7.81
C THR A 130 -29.69 -1.63 -7.61
N ARG A 131 -30.33 -2.30 -8.58
CA ARG A 131 -31.80 -2.49 -8.64
C ARG A 131 -32.42 -3.00 -7.34
N ASP A 132 -31.77 -3.97 -6.71
CA ASP A 132 -32.33 -4.71 -5.57
C ASP A 132 -31.88 -4.17 -4.21
N ALA A 133 -30.92 -3.23 -4.16
CA ALA A 133 -30.41 -2.68 -2.89
C ALA A 133 -31.41 -1.69 -2.28
N PRO A 134 -31.66 -1.63 -0.96
CA PRO A 134 -32.65 -0.71 -0.40
C PRO A 134 -32.31 0.76 -0.65
N LEU A 135 -33.29 1.67 -0.50
CA LEU A 135 -33.05 3.10 -0.44
C LEU A 135 -32.71 3.51 1.00
N ASN A 136 -31.74 4.41 1.14
CA ASN A 136 -31.43 5.10 2.39
C ASN A 136 -32.28 6.39 2.46
N THR A 137 -33.19 6.45 3.42
CA THR A 137 -34.08 7.60 3.63
C THR A 137 -34.03 8.04 5.08
N ASP A 138 -34.55 9.23 5.39
CA ASP A 138 -34.63 9.71 6.77
C ASP A 138 -35.44 8.77 7.67
N ASP A 139 -36.46 8.09 7.10
CA ASP A 139 -37.34 7.11 7.76
C ASP A 139 -36.76 5.69 7.77
N ASN A 140 -35.90 5.34 6.80
CA ASN A 140 -35.23 4.05 6.69
C ASN A 140 -33.71 4.26 6.51
N ARG A 141 -33.03 4.58 7.62
CA ARG A 141 -31.60 4.88 7.66
C ARG A 141 -30.74 3.61 7.60
N TYR A 142 -30.88 2.84 6.53
CA TYR A 142 -30.18 1.57 6.34
C TYR A 142 -28.68 1.71 6.64
N ILE A 143 -28.05 2.75 6.09
CA ILE A 143 -26.60 2.99 6.16
C ILE A 143 -26.11 3.26 7.59
N GLU A 144 -26.92 3.90 8.42
CA GLU A 144 -26.60 4.21 9.83
C GLU A 144 -26.40 2.92 10.65
N TYR A 145 -27.10 1.84 10.28
CA TYR A 145 -27.05 0.57 11.00
C TYR A 145 -26.16 -0.47 10.33
N SER A 146 -26.13 -0.53 9.00
CA SER A 146 -25.39 -1.57 8.27
C SER A 146 -23.89 -1.30 8.26
N THR A 147 -23.47 -0.05 8.07
CA THR A 147 -22.06 0.27 7.87
C THR A 147 -21.17 0.08 9.11
N PRO A 148 -21.63 0.32 10.36
CA PRO A 148 -20.85 -0.04 11.55
C PRO A 148 -20.65 -1.56 11.70
N LEU A 149 -21.58 -2.38 11.20
CA LEU A 149 -21.45 -3.85 11.23
C LEU A 149 -20.43 -4.32 10.20
N ALA A 150 -20.54 -3.82 8.96
CA ALA A 150 -19.61 -4.17 7.87
C ALA A 150 -18.17 -3.78 8.20
N PHE A 151 -17.97 -2.57 8.74
CA PHE A 151 -16.64 -2.08 9.13
C PHE A 151 -15.96 -2.94 10.20
N ASN A 152 -16.72 -3.49 11.15
CA ASN A 152 -16.18 -4.35 12.21
C ASN A 152 -15.98 -5.81 11.79
N ALA A 153 -16.70 -6.28 10.77
CA ALA A 153 -16.74 -7.70 10.41
C ALA A 153 -15.67 -8.14 9.41
N LEU A 154 -15.16 -7.23 8.56
CA LEU A 154 -14.33 -7.59 7.41
C LEU A 154 -13.04 -6.76 7.32
N ASN A 155 -11.99 -7.37 6.78
CA ASN A 155 -10.78 -6.65 6.41
C ASN A 155 -11.09 -5.71 5.24
N THR A 156 -10.60 -4.47 5.32
CA THR A 156 -10.81 -3.42 4.30
C THR A 156 -10.41 -3.83 2.88
N VAL A 157 -9.38 -4.70 2.73
CA VAL A 157 -8.95 -5.24 1.44
C VAL A 157 -10.01 -6.18 0.85
N THR A 158 -10.62 -7.01 1.68
CA THR A 158 -11.68 -7.96 1.27
C THR A 158 -12.93 -7.21 0.84
N LEU A 159 -13.37 -6.21 1.61
CA LEU A 159 -14.51 -5.35 1.27
C LEU A 159 -14.36 -4.67 -0.09
N ALA A 160 -13.17 -4.10 -0.34
CA ALA A 160 -12.87 -3.47 -1.62
C ALA A 160 -12.90 -4.48 -2.78
N ALA A 161 -12.35 -5.68 -2.58
CA ALA A 161 -12.34 -6.72 -3.61
C ALA A 161 -13.72 -7.27 -3.94
N GLU A 162 -14.58 -7.52 -2.93
CA GLU A 162 -15.97 -7.95 -3.15
C GLU A 162 -16.76 -6.91 -3.94
N THR A 163 -16.59 -5.64 -3.56
CA THR A 163 -17.22 -4.51 -4.24
C THR A 163 -16.77 -4.40 -5.70
N LEU A 164 -15.45 -4.48 -5.94
CA LEU A 164 -14.89 -4.47 -7.30
C LEU A 164 -15.39 -5.65 -8.12
N THR A 165 -15.44 -6.84 -7.54
CA THR A 165 -15.95 -8.06 -8.19
C THR A 165 -17.40 -7.89 -8.62
N SER A 166 -18.24 -7.30 -7.77
CA SER A 166 -19.63 -6.99 -8.09
C SER A 166 -19.78 -5.91 -9.16
N LEU A 167 -18.88 -4.92 -9.18
CA LEU A 167 -18.97 -3.77 -10.09
C LEU A 167 -18.37 -4.03 -11.48
N LEU A 168 -17.35 -4.89 -11.58
CA LEU A 168 -16.61 -5.21 -12.82
C LEU A 168 -17.53 -5.57 -14.03
N PRO A 169 -18.58 -6.40 -13.89
CA PRO A 169 -19.51 -6.72 -14.99
C PRO A 169 -20.30 -5.51 -15.51
N HIS A 170 -20.41 -4.44 -14.71
CA HIS A 170 -21.17 -3.25 -15.03
C HIS A 170 -20.31 -2.11 -15.58
N PHE A 171 -19.02 -2.34 -15.84
CA PHE A 171 -18.15 -1.35 -16.49
C PHE A 171 -18.70 -0.92 -17.85
N ARG A 172 -18.56 0.36 -18.16
CA ARG A 172 -18.94 0.94 -19.45
C ARG A 172 -17.80 1.75 -20.03
N SER A 173 -17.85 1.96 -21.33
CA SER A 173 -16.81 2.74 -21.99
C SER A 173 -16.94 4.20 -21.60
N LEU A 174 -15.82 4.82 -21.24
CA LEU A 174 -15.74 6.27 -21.03
C LEU A 174 -16.19 7.05 -22.27
N THR A 175 -16.05 6.48 -23.47
CA THR A 175 -16.49 7.12 -24.73
C THR A 175 -18.00 7.35 -24.82
N GLU A 176 -18.79 6.78 -23.91
CA GLU A 176 -20.24 7.03 -23.81
C GLU A 176 -20.56 8.37 -23.11
N VAL A 177 -19.61 8.93 -22.36
CA VAL A 177 -19.77 10.16 -21.55
C VAL A 177 -18.82 11.27 -22.01
N VAL A 178 -17.69 10.90 -22.60
CA VAL A 178 -16.74 11.83 -23.19
C VAL A 178 -17.14 12.14 -24.63
N TYR A 179 -17.25 13.42 -24.93
CA TYR A 179 -17.47 13.87 -26.29
C TYR A 179 -16.17 14.33 -26.92
N VAL A 180 -15.93 13.77 -28.10
CA VAL A 180 -14.87 14.18 -28.99
C VAL A 180 -15.54 14.74 -30.24
N ALA A 181 -15.18 15.96 -30.65
CA ALA A 181 -15.79 16.61 -31.80
C ALA A 181 -15.70 15.71 -33.05
N PRO A 182 -16.70 15.73 -33.97
CA PRO A 182 -16.88 14.77 -35.06
C PRO A 182 -15.73 14.65 -36.08
N PHE A 183 -14.69 15.49 -35.99
CA PHE A 183 -13.45 15.38 -36.78
C PHE A 183 -12.34 14.58 -36.06
N SER A 184 -12.69 13.76 -35.05
CA SER A 184 -11.73 13.22 -34.08
C SER A 184 -10.73 12.20 -34.64
N ASN A 185 -9.47 12.59 -34.60
CA ASN A 185 -8.23 11.81 -34.61
C ASN A 185 -8.39 10.42 -33.94
N ASP A 186 -8.32 9.33 -34.71
CA ASP A 186 -8.47 7.94 -34.23
C ASP A 186 -7.56 7.63 -33.02
N ASP A 187 -6.38 8.26 -32.97
CA ASP A 187 -5.41 8.16 -31.88
C ASP A 187 -5.99 8.51 -30.49
N LEU A 188 -6.90 9.50 -30.41
CA LEU A 188 -7.51 9.90 -29.13
C LEU A 188 -8.50 8.85 -28.61
N ARG A 189 -9.30 8.27 -29.50
CA ARG A 189 -10.26 7.22 -29.13
C ARG A 189 -9.51 5.98 -28.68
N ASP A 190 -8.47 5.61 -29.42
CA ASP A 190 -7.61 4.50 -29.06
C ASP A 190 -6.91 4.74 -27.71
N ARG A 191 -6.45 5.97 -27.44
CA ARG A 191 -5.87 6.31 -26.14
C ARG A 191 -6.87 6.18 -24.99
N LEU A 192 -8.11 6.67 -25.15
CA LEU A 192 -9.15 6.52 -24.13
C LEU A 192 -9.52 5.04 -23.90
N ALA A 193 -9.56 4.24 -24.97
CA ALA A 193 -9.81 2.80 -24.87
C ALA A 193 -8.67 2.08 -24.12
N ARG A 194 -7.40 2.42 -24.41
CA ARG A 194 -6.22 1.89 -23.70
C ARG A 194 -6.26 2.21 -22.22
N VAL A 195 -6.56 3.47 -21.88
CA VAL A 195 -6.67 3.94 -20.48
C VAL A 195 -7.80 3.20 -19.74
N SER A 196 -8.98 3.09 -20.35
CA SER A 196 -10.11 2.36 -19.75
C SER A 196 -9.77 0.87 -19.53
N THR A 197 -9.08 0.26 -20.50
CA THR A 197 -8.63 -1.13 -20.39
C THR A 197 -7.60 -1.28 -19.27
N SER A 198 -6.63 -0.37 -19.17
CA SER A 198 -5.63 -0.34 -18.10
C SER A 198 -6.27 -0.25 -16.71
N SER A 199 -7.28 0.62 -16.53
CA SER A 199 -8.00 0.75 -15.25
C SER A 199 -8.77 -0.52 -14.87
N GLN A 200 -9.38 -1.20 -15.84
CA GLN A 200 -10.06 -2.47 -15.56
C GLN A 200 -9.07 -3.57 -15.17
N LEU A 201 -7.92 -3.63 -15.82
CA LEU A 201 -6.84 -4.57 -15.47
C LEU A 201 -6.30 -4.29 -14.07
N LEU A 202 -6.08 -3.03 -13.72
CA LEU A 202 -5.71 -2.61 -12.37
C LEU A 202 -6.71 -3.14 -11.34
N MET A 203 -8.01 -2.95 -11.56
CA MET A 203 -9.04 -3.42 -10.63
C MET A 203 -9.12 -4.94 -10.53
N LYS A 204 -9.00 -5.65 -11.66
CA LYS A 204 -8.90 -7.12 -11.66
C LYS A 204 -7.68 -7.60 -10.89
N GLY A 205 -6.54 -6.91 -11.01
CA GLY A 205 -5.34 -7.20 -10.25
C GLY A 205 -5.54 -7.01 -8.74
N ILE A 206 -6.29 -5.98 -8.33
CA ILE A 206 -6.66 -5.75 -6.92
C ILE A 206 -7.50 -6.92 -6.39
N VAL A 207 -8.49 -7.37 -7.16
CA VAL A 207 -9.33 -8.52 -6.82
C VAL A 207 -8.49 -9.80 -6.71
N ALA A 208 -7.68 -10.10 -7.73
CA ALA A 208 -6.80 -11.28 -7.73
C ALA A 208 -5.86 -11.29 -6.52
N ARG A 209 -5.27 -10.13 -6.16
CA ARG A 209 -4.41 -10.00 -4.98
C ARG A 209 -5.16 -10.29 -3.68
N ALA A 210 -6.38 -9.77 -3.53
CA ALA A 210 -7.19 -10.01 -2.33
C ALA A 210 -7.59 -11.48 -2.17
N GLU A 211 -7.72 -12.21 -3.28
CA GLU A 211 -7.98 -13.65 -3.31
C GLU A 211 -6.71 -14.51 -3.24
N ASN A 212 -5.55 -13.90 -2.94
CA ASN A 212 -4.23 -14.55 -2.90
C ASN A 212 -3.78 -15.19 -4.23
N ARG A 213 -4.33 -14.75 -5.36
CA ARG A 213 -3.89 -15.12 -6.72
C ARG A 213 -2.75 -14.19 -7.15
N THR A 214 -1.60 -14.30 -6.47
CA THR A 214 -0.49 -13.34 -6.58
C THR A 214 0.13 -13.28 -7.98
N GLU A 215 0.33 -14.42 -8.64
CA GLU A 215 0.88 -14.49 -10.00
C GLU A 215 -0.01 -13.77 -11.01
N GLU A 216 -1.31 -14.06 -10.97
CA GLU A 216 -2.30 -13.42 -11.84
C GLU A 216 -2.39 -11.91 -11.56
N ALA A 217 -2.34 -11.50 -10.29
CA ALA A 217 -2.31 -10.08 -9.95
C ALA A 217 -1.10 -9.37 -10.57
N ILE A 218 0.08 -9.98 -10.51
CA ILE A 218 1.30 -9.45 -11.14
C ILE A 218 1.13 -9.29 -12.65
N GLU A 219 0.58 -10.30 -13.33
CA GLU A 219 0.33 -10.25 -14.78
C GLU A 219 -0.65 -9.14 -15.15
N LEU A 220 -1.77 -9.03 -14.42
CA LEU A 220 -2.78 -8.00 -14.64
C LEU A 220 -2.22 -6.58 -14.44
N TYR A 221 -1.45 -6.37 -13.37
CA TYR A 221 -0.79 -5.09 -13.12
C TYR A 221 0.30 -4.79 -14.14
N ALA A 222 1.10 -5.77 -14.55
CA ALA A 222 2.12 -5.58 -15.58
C ALA A 222 1.48 -5.15 -16.92
N HIS A 223 0.41 -5.82 -17.33
CA HIS A 223 -0.31 -5.46 -18.54
C HIS A 223 -1.01 -4.09 -18.43
N SER A 224 -1.56 -3.77 -17.26
CA SER A 224 -2.08 -2.43 -16.97
C SER A 224 -0.99 -1.35 -17.13
N TRP A 225 0.23 -1.61 -16.63
CA TRP A 225 1.36 -0.69 -16.75
C TRP A 225 1.75 -0.52 -18.22
N GLU A 226 1.92 -1.61 -18.97
CA GLU A 226 2.28 -1.55 -20.39
C GLU A 226 1.34 -0.64 -21.20
N LEU A 227 0.03 -0.73 -20.91
CA LEU A 227 -0.98 0.10 -21.58
C LEU A 227 -0.94 1.57 -21.15
N GLN A 228 -0.56 1.84 -19.90
CA GLN A 228 -0.56 3.19 -19.33
C GLN A 228 0.58 3.37 -18.30
N PRO A 229 1.84 3.54 -18.77
CA PRO A 229 3.01 3.59 -17.87
C PRO A 229 3.05 4.80 -16.94
N SER A 230 2.30 5.86 -17.26
CA SER A 230 2.15 7.04 -16.40
C SER A 230 1.35 6.73 -15.15
N ASN A 231 0.45 5.73 -15.17
CA ASN A 231 -0.45 5.39 -14.06
C ASN A 231 0.34 5.00 -12.81
N TYR A 232 0.42 5.92 -11.86
CA TYR A 232 1.18 5.70 -10.63
C TYR A 232 0.59 4.59 -9.75
N GLN A 233 -0.74 4.38 -9.78
CA GLN A 233 -1.40 3.37 -8.96
C GLN A 233 -0.97 1.99 -9.38
N THR A 234 -1.03 1.71 -10.68
CA THR A 234 -0.59 0.42 -11.23
C THR A 234 0.85 0.13 -10.85
N ARG A 235 1.73 1.14 -11.00
CA ARG A 235 3.13 1.02 -10.59
C ARG A 235 3.28 0.71 -9.09
N THR A 236 2.52 1.40 -8.23
CA THR A 236 2.54 1.18 -6.78
C THR A 236 2.01 -0.20 -6.39
N PHE A 237 0.86 -0.63 -6.93
CA PHE A 237 0.30 -1.95 -6.65
C PHE A 237 1.20 -3.07 -7.15
N LEU A 238 1.83 -2.91 -8.32
CA LEU A 238 2.79 -3.87 -8.85
C LEU A 238 4.03 -3.98 -7.96
N GLU A 239 4.61 -2.84 -7.55
CA GLU A 239 5.75 -2.80 -6.62
C GLU A 239 5.44 -3.50 -5.29
N GLN A 240 4.30 -3.17 -4.68
CA GLN A 240 3.86 -3.80 -3.43
C GLN A 240 3.68 -5.31 -3.59
N THR A 241 3.17 -5.76 -4.73
CA THR A 241 2.92 -7.18 -4.99
C THR A 241 4.23 -7.93 -5.23
N TRP A 242 5.19 -7.34 -5.93
CA TRP A 242 6.55 -7.89 -6.03
C TRP A 242 7.25 -7.94 -4.67
N ALA A 243 7.14 -6.88 -3.86
CA ALA A 243 7.71 -6.85 -2.52
C ALA A 243 7.10 -7.94 -1.62
N ALA A 244 5.78 -8.10 -1.62
CA ALA A 244 5.09 -9.11 -0.85
C ALA A 244 5.47 -10.54 -1.28
N LYS A 245 5.57 -10.79 -2.59
CA LYS A 245 6.04 -12.07 -3.14
C LYS A 245 7.48 -12.36 -2.72
N GLY A 246 8.37 -11.38 -2.86
CA GLY A 246 9.75 -11.49 -2.42
C GLY A 246 9.86 -11.79 -0.92
N HIS A 247 9.11 -11.07 -0.09
CA HIS A 247 9.07 -11.28 1.36
C HIS A 247 8.59 -12.69 1.73
N ALA A 248 7.53 -13.19 1.10
CA ALA A 248 7.03 -14.54 1.33
C ALA A 248 8.11 -15.60 1.04
N LEU A 249 8.83 -15.46 -0.08
CA LEU A 249 9.95 -16.36 -0.44
C LEU A 249 11.10 -16.28 0.58
N VAL A 250 11.38 -15.10 1.16
CA VAL A 250 12.36 -14.97 2.25
C VAL A 250 11.93 -15.74 3.50
N LEU A 251 10.65 -15.69 3.88
CA LEU A 251 10.12 -16.46 5.01
C LEU A 251 10.21 -17.97 4.76
N GLU A 252 10.03 -18.40 3.51
CA GLU A 252 10.21 -19.78 3.06
C GLU A 252 11.68 -20.17 2.87
N LYS A 253 12.62 -19.25 3.10
CA LYS A 253 14.08 -19.41 2.94
C LYS A 253 14.51 -19.69 1.49
N GLN A 254 13.66 -19.35 0.52
CA GLN A 254 13.94 -19.43 -0.92
C GLN A 254 14.61 -18.13 -1.38
N TYR A 255 15.83 -17.88 -0.91
CA TYR A 255 16.52 -16.60 -1.13
C TYR A 255 16.88 -16.34 -2.59
N ASP A 256 17.24 -17.40 -3.35
CA ASP A 256 17.57 -17.28 -4.78
C ASP A 256 16.37 -16.80 -5.60
N ASP A 257 15.17 -17.26 -5.27
CA ASP A 257 13.93 -16.86 -5.93
C ASP A 257 13.42 -15.51 -5.41
N ALA A 258 13.66 -15.17 -4.14
CA ALA A 258 13.22 -13.91 -3.53
C ALA A 258 13.92 -12.68 -4.14
N ILE A 259 15.24 -12.75 -4.31
CA ILE A 259 16.09 -11.61 -4.70
C ILE A 259 15.62 -10.93 -6.00
N PRO A 260 15.32 -11.65 -7.10
CA PRO A 260 14.80 -11.04 -8.32
C PRO A 260 13.52 -10.22 -8.13
N TRP A 261 12.57 -10.71 -7.31
CA TRP A 261 11.32 -10.00 -7.04
C TRP A 261 11.55 -8.75 -6.18
N LEU A 262 12.40 -8.87 -5.16
CA LEU A 262 12.77 -7.74 -4.31
C LEU A 262 13.50 -6.65 -5.10
N HIS A 263 14.38 -7.01 -6.04
CA HIS A 263 15.01 -6.03 -6.92
C HIS A 263 14.01 -5.34 -7.86
N LYS A 264 13.02 -6.07 -8.41
CA LYS A 264 11.95 -5.45 -9.20
C LYS A 264 11.17 -4.41 -8.38
N ALA A 265 10.82 -4.74 -7.13
CA ALA A 265 10.15 -3.80 -6.23
C ALA A 265 11.04 -2.58 -5.92
N LEU A 266 12.31 -2.81 -5.60
CA LEU A 266 13.26 -1.76 -5.26
C LEU A 266 13.54 -0.80 -6.42
N ALA A 267 13.51 -1.29 -7.66
CA ALA A 267 13.68 -0.48 -8.86
C ALA A 267 12.53 0.53 -9.05
N VAL A 268 11.35 0.23 -8.49
CA VAL A 268 10.18 1.11 -8.54
C VAL A 268 10.14 2.03 -7.33
N ASN A 269 10.29 1.47 -6.13
CA ASN A 269 10.32 2.21 -4.88
C ASN A 269 11.70 2.11 -4.24
N THR A 270 12.57 3.03 -4.63
CA THR A 270 13.93 3.14 -4.11
C THR A 270 14.00 3.62 -2.67
N GLN A 271 12.89 3.73 -1.93
CA GLN A 271 12.91 4.06 -0.49
C GLN A 271 12.24 2.98 0.36
N ASN A 272 11.79 1.88 -0.22
CA ASN A 272 11.18 0.78 0.54
C ASN A 272 12.20 0.14 1.49
N LEU A 273 12.03 0.37 2.81
CA LEU A 273 12.93 -0.14 3.86
C LEU A 273 12.75 -1.64 4.10
N ASN A 274 11.51 -2.15 4.01
CA ASN A 274 11.22 -3.58 4.14
C ASN A 274 11.95 -4.37 3.05
N VAL A 275 11.83 -3.96 1.80
CA VAL A 275 12.49 -4.63 0.65
C VAL A 275 14.00 -4.63 0.80
N ARG A 276 14.60 -3.54 1.30
CA ARG A 276 16.05 -3.49 1.58
C ARG A 276 16.47 -4.44 2.68
N PHE A 277 15.69 -4.49 3.76
CA PHE A 277 15.94 -5.40 4.86
C PHE A 277 15.87 -6.86 4.39
N ASP A 278 14.88 -7.21 3.57
CA ASP A 278 14.71 -8.54 2.99
C ASP A 278 15.83 -8.91 2.01
N LEU A 279 16.30 -7.96 1.18
CA LEU A 279 17.47 -8.16 0.33
C LEU A 279 18.74 -8.38 1.16
N ALA A 280 18.94 -7.58 2.20
CA ALA A 280 20.07 -7.72 3.11
C ALA A 280 20.08 -9.11 3.78
N LEU A 281 18.91 -9.55 4.28
CA LEU A 281 18.75 -10.86 4.89
C LEU A 281 19.03 -11.99 3.88
N SER A 282 18.47 -11.89 2.67
CA SER A 282 18.67 -12.88 1.60
C SER A 282 20.14 -13.01 1.22
N HIS A 283 20.85 -11.90 1.03
CA HIS A 283 22.28 -11.91 0.74
C HIS A 283 23.12 -12.44 1.90
N ALA A 284 22.77 -12.12 3.16
CA ALA A 284 23.49 -12.65 4.31
C ALA A 284 23.39 -14.19 4.39
N GLN A 285 22.21 -14.74 4.08
CA GLN A 285 21.98 -16.19 4.07
C GLN A 285 22.73 -16.90 2.92
N GLN A 286 22.87 -16.24 1.78
CA GLN A 286 23.74 -16.68 0.69
C GLN A 286 25.25 -16.47 0.96
N ARG A 287 25.63 -15.95 2.14
CA ARG A 287 27.00 -15.57 2.50
C ARG A 287 27.61 -14.45 1.64
N ASN A 288 26.76 -13.71 0.93
CA ASN A 288 27.11 -12.50 0.19
C ASN A 288 27.18 -11.31 1.16
N TYR A 289 28.08 -11.41 2.16
CA TYR A 289 28.07 -10.52 3.33
C TYR A 289 28.31 -9.04 3.00
N GLN A 290 29.10 -8.73 1.97
CA GLN A 290 29.31 -7.35 1.56
C GLN A 290 28.01 -6.72 1.03
N ALA A 291 27.31 -7.40 0.11
CA ALA A 291 26.03 -6.93 -0.40
C ALA A 291 24.98 -6.78 0.71
N ALA A 292 24.94 -7.75 1.64
CA ALA A 292 24.07 -7.69 2.80
C ALA A 292 24.35 -6.45 3.67
N ALA A 293 25.62 -6.17 3.93
CA ALA A 293 26.03 -5.01 4.70
C ALA A 293 25.62 -3.69 4.02
N ASP A 294 25.82 -3.58 2.71
CA ASP A 294 25.47 -2.38 1.94
C ASP A 294 23.95 -2.09 2.02
N PHE A 295 23.11 -3.13 1.94
CA PHE A 295 21.66 -2.97 2.08
C PHE A 295 21.23 -2.60 3.49
N TYR A 296 21.76 -3.25 4.54
CA TYR A 296 21.47 -2.85 5.93
C TYR A 296 21.89 -1.41 6.22
N GLU A 297 23.08 -1.00 5.75
CA GLU A 297 23.54 0.39 5.88
C GLU A 297 22.67 1.38 5.13
N SER A 298 22.10 0.98 3.99
CA SER A 298 21.13 1.80 3.27
C SER A 298 19.84 2.01 4.06
N VAL A 299 19.38 1.03 4.85
CA VAL A 299 18.23 1.21 5.75
C VAL A 299 18.55 2.24 6.83
N ILE A 300 19.71 2.12 7.49
CA ILE A 300 20.16 3.05 8.53
C ILE A 300 20.29 4.49 7.98
N ARG A 301 20.79 4.65 6.76
CA ARG A 301 20.89 5.98 6.10
C ARG A 301 19.53 6.60 5.80
N LEU A 302 18.56 5.79 5.37
CA LEU A 302 17.25 6.29 4.95
C LEU A 302 16.37 6.63 6.15
N ASP A 303 16.36 5.76 7.16
CA ASP A 303 15.57 5.99 8.38
C ASP A 303 16.24 5.32 9.59
N PRO A 304 17.00 6.07 10.41
CA PRO A 304 17.61 5.57 11.63
C PRO A 304 16.62 5.34 12.77
N GLU A 305 15.37 5.78 12.64
CA GLU A 305 14.30 5.58 13.64
C GLU A 305 13.25 4.56 13.19
N TRP A 306 13.53 3.84 12.10
CA TRP A 306 12.63 2.82 11.59
C TRP A 306 12.31 1.78 12.67
N VAL A 307 11.05 1.32 12.71
CA VAL A 307 10.54 0.46 13.79
C VAL A 307 11.35 -0.83 13.99
N GLN A 308 12.01 -1.34 12.94
CA GLN A 308 12.84 -2.54 13.00
C GLN A 308 14.36 -2.25 13.06
N ILE A 309 14.78 -1.01 13.37
CA ILE A 309 16.19 -0.62 13.30
C ILE A 309 17.10 -1.44 14.23
N SER A 310 16.61 -1.88 15.40
CA SER A 310 17.36 -2.81 16.26
C SER A 310 17.70 -4.12 15.54
N SER A 311 16.76 -4.66 14.75
CA SER A 311 16.98 -5.87 13.95
C SER A 311 17.98 -5.62 12.81
N VAL A 312 17.97 -4.42 12.22
CA VAL A 312 18.96 -3.99 11.23
C VAL A 312 20.36 -3.96 11.85
N TRP A 313 20.56 -3.30 13.00
CA TRP A 313 21.85 -3.28 13.68
C TRP A 313 22.32 -4.67 14.11
N PHE A 314 21.40 -5.48 14.63
CA PHE A 314 21.72 -6.84 15.06
C PHE A 314 22.20 -7.69 13.88
N ASN A 315 21.45 -7.72 12.78
CA ASN A 315 21.81 -8.52 11.60
C ASN A 315 23.02 -7.96 10.84
N LEU A 316 23.20 -6.65 10.76
CA LEU A 316 24.43 -6.05 10.27
C LEU A 316 25.62 -6.41 11.17
N GLY A 317 25.42 -6.43 12.49
CA GLY A 317 26.44 -6.86 13.45
C GLY A 317 26.88 -8.31 13.22
N LEU A 318 25.92 -9.22 13.05
CA LEU A 318 26.19 -10.61 12.67
C LEU A 318 26.92 -10.71 11.33
N THR A 319 26.48 -9.95 10.34
CA THR A 319 27.10 -9.90 9.00
C THR A 319 28.55 -9.43 9.08
N ARG A 320 28.82 -8.34 9.82
CA ARG A 320 30.18 -7.82 10.04
C ARG A 320 31.05 -8.78 10.84
N TYR A 321 30.47 -9.52 11.80
CA TYR A 321 31.18 -10.59 12.51
C TYR A 321 31.63 -11.70 11.55
N GLN A 322 30.75 -12.16 10.65
CA GLN A 322 31.09 -13.17 9.63
C GLN A 322 32.16 -12.70 8.64
N MET A 323 32.28 -11.38 8.43
CA MET A 323 33.35 -10.76 7.63
C MET A 323 34.67 -10.61 8.40
N GLY A 324 34.74 -10.99 9.68
CA GLY A 324 35.91 -10.77 10.55
C GLY A 324 36.06 -9.33 11.05
N LEU A 325 35.06 -8.47 10.83
CA LEU A 325 35.08 -7.05 11.22
C LEU A 325 34.53 -6.88 12.65
N TYR A 326 35.19 -7.54 13.61
CA TYR A 326 34.69 -7.72 14.98
C TYR A 326 34.50 -6.40 15.74
N GLN A 327 35.38 -5.41 15.56
CA GLN A 327 35.23 -4.09 16.20
C GLN A 327 33.98 -3.34 15.70
N SER A 328 33.64 -3.51 14.43
CA SER A 328 32.42 -2.93 13.84
C SER A 328 31.18 -3.65 14.37
N ALA A 329 31.22 -4.99 14.41
CA ALA A 329 30.16 -5.82 14.98
C ALA A 329 29.88 -5.45 16.46
N ALA A 330 30.91 -5.31 17.27
CA ALA A 330 30.79 -4.88 18.67
C ALA A 330 30.09 -3.52 18.81
N ARG A 331 30.41 -2.54 17.97
CA ARG A 331 29.70 -1.24 17.96
C ARG A 331 28.21 -1.39 17.67
N LEU A 332 27.86 -2.20 16.67
CA LEU A 332 26.46 -2.42 16.28
C LEU A 332 25.66 -3.12 17.39
N PHE A 333 26.23 -4.13 18.05
CA PHE A 333 25.56 -4.78 19.19
C PHE A 333 25.39 -3.83 20.39
N ARG A 334 26.30 -2.88 20.59
CA ARG A 334 26.11 -1.82 21.59
C ARG A 334 24.93 -0.92 21.23
N GLU A 335 24.71 -0.57 19.95
CA GLU A 335 23.52 0.18 19.53
C GLU A 335 22.22 -0.59 19.81
N VAL A 336 22.19 -1.90 19.56
CA VAL A 336 21.05 -2.75 19.94
C VAL A 336 20.79 -2.68 21.45
N LEU A 337 21.83 -2.80 22.28
CA LEU A 337 21.69 -2.78 23.74
C LEU A 337 21.29 -1.41 24.31
N LYS A 338 21.49 -0.29 23.58
CA LYS A 338 20.95 1.02 24.00
C LYS A 338 19.42 1.03 23.97
N ARG A 339 18.80 0.36 22.99
CA ARG A 339 17.34 0.25 22.88
C ARG A 339 16.78 -0.94 23.67
N GLU A 340 17.50 -2.06 23.62
CA GLU A 340 17.09 -3.34 24.17
C GLU A 340 18.11 -3.84 25.20
N SER A 341 18.21 -3.13 26.32
CA SER A 341 19.23 -3.37 27.36
C SER A 341 19.26 -4.79 27.95
N LYS A 342 18.12 -5.50 27.83
CA LYS A 342 17.93 -6.88 28.30
C LYS A 342 18.13 -7.95 27.22
N SER A 343 18.51 -7.57 26.00
CA SER A 343 18.75 -8.52 24.90
C SER A 343 19.97 -9.41 25.20
N ILE A 344 19.71 -10.65 25.61
CA ILE A 344 20.76 -11.65 25.88
C ILE A 344 21.53 -11.95 24.59
N SER A 345 20.84 -12.11 23.46
CA SER A 345 21.47 -12.38 22.17
C SER A 345 22.42 -11.27 21.73
N ALA A 346 22.04 -9.99 21.89
CA ALA A 346 22.94 -8.87 21.55
C ALA A 346 24.15 -8.83 22.49
N ARG A 347 23.93 -9.06 23.80
CA ARG A 347 25.02 -9.10 24.79
C ARG A 347 25.99 -10.25 24.52
N PHE A 348 25.48 -11.42 24.12
CA PHE A 348 26.30 -12.58 23.79
C PHE A 348 27.17 -12.32 22.55
N ASN A 349 26.58 -11.77 21.49
CA ASN A 349 27.34 -11.46 20.28
C ASN A 349 28.32 -10.28 20.46
N LEU A 350 28.00 -9.32 21.34
CA LEU A 350 28.97 -8.30 21.78
C LEU A 350 30.16 -8.96 22.49
N ALA A 351 29.91 -9.85 23.46
CA ALA A 351 30.97 -10.55 24.18
C ALA A 351 31.85 -11.40 23.25
N ASN A 352 31.24 -12.11 22.29
CA ASN A 352 31.97 -12.85 21.26
C ASN A 352 32.84 -11.92 20.41
N SER A 353 32.31 -10.77 19.99
CA SER A 353 33.05 -9.79 19.19
C SER A 353 34.24 -9.21 19.95
N LEU A 354 34.08 -8.90 21.24
CA LEU A 354 35.14 -8.39 22.11
C LEU A 354 36.22 -9.43 22.38
N ALA A 355 35.83 -10.71 22.52
CA ALA A 355 36.80 -11.79 22.67
C ALA A 355 37.69 -11.92 21.42
N GLN A 356 37.12 -11.79 20.23
CA GLN A 356 37.87 -11.84 18.97
C GLN A 356 38.81 -10.63 18.77
N THR A 357 38.56 -9.50 19.45
CA THR A 357 39.43 -8.31 19.42
C THR A 357 40.45 -8.26 20.55
N GLY A 358 40.47 -9.27 21.43
CA GLY A 358 41.36 -9.35 22.59
C GLY A 358 40.91 -8.53 23.80
N GLU A 359 39.70 -7.95 23.76
CA GLU A 359 39.10 -7.15 24.83
C GLU A 359 38.49 -8.06 25.93
N TYR A 360 39.28 -9.04 26.40
CA TYR A 360 38.82 -10.15 27.24
C TYR A 360 38.14 -9.72 28.54
N ARG A 361 38.60 -8.64 29.19
CA ARG A 361 38.03 -8.16 30.45
C ARG A 361 36.58 -7.67 30.28
N GLU A 362 36.29 -6.95 29.21
CA GLU A 362 34.93 -6.49 28.90
C GLU A 362 34.06 -7.68 28.46
N ALA A 363 34.60 -8.58 27.64
CA ALA A 363 33.92 -9.80 27.23
C ALA A 363 33.48 -10.66 28.44
N VAL A 364 34.38 -10.90 29.41
CA VAL A 364 34.09 -11.62 30.66
C VAL A 364 32.94 -10.98 31.42
N THR A 365 32.94 -9.65 31.53
CA THR A 365 31.87 -8.90 32.22
C THR A 365 30.51 -9.18 31.56
N HIS A 366 30.44 -9.12 30.23
CA HIS A 366 29.21 -9.42 29.50
C HIS A 366 28.77 -10.88 29.65
N TYR A 367 29.68 -11.87 29.60
CA TYR A 367 29.31 -13.26 29.83
C TYR A 367 28.80 -13.51 31.25
N GLN A 368 29.43 -12.91 32.26
CA GLN A 368 28.96 -13.00 33.63
C GLN A 368 27.56 -12.40 33.79
N ASP A 369 27.28 -11.26 33.17
CA ASP A 369 25.96 -10.66 33.18
C ASP A 369 24.90 -11.53 32.48
N ILE A 370 25.27 -12.19 31.37
CA ILE A 370 24.41 -13.20 30.73
C ILE A 370 24.11 -14.33 31.72
N LEU A 371 25.11 -14.88 32.41
CA LEU A 371 24.95 -16.00 33.33
C LEU A 371 24.22 -15.62 34.64
N LYS A 372 24.22 -14.33 35.03
CA LYS A 372 23.35 -13.84 36.11
C LYS A 372 21.88 -13.84 35.68
N ALA A 373 21.59 -13.46 34.44
CA ALA A 373 20.23 -13.38 33.92
C ALA A 373 19.68 -14.73 33.41
N ALA A 374 20.54 -15.57 32.83
CA ALA A 374 20.25 -16.89 32.28
C ALA A 374 21.35 -17.88 32.71
N PRO A 375 21.27 -18.42 33.94
CA PRO A 375 22.30 -19.29 34.50
C PRO A 375 22.59 -20.56 33.70
N ASP A 376 21.64 -21.02 32.88
CA ASP A 376 21.70 -22.22 32.04
C ASP A 376 22.24 -21.96 30.62
N HIS A 377 22.61 -20.73 30.27
CA HIS A 377 23.16 -20.40 28.96
C HIS A 377 24.52 -21.09 28.71
N ARG A 378 24.48 -22.21 27.99
CA ARG A 378 25.64 -23.11 27.80
C ARG A 378 26.80 -22.43 27.07
N ASP A 379 26.52 -21.74 25.97
CA ASP A 379 27.58 -21.14 25.14
C ASP A 379 28.30 -20.00 25.87
N ALA A 380 27.59 -19.13 26.59
CA ALA A 380 28.19 -18.10 27.43
C ALA A 380 29.11 -18.69 28.51
N ARG A 381 28.71 -19.82 29.13
CA ARG A 381 29.54 -20.52 30.11
C ARG A 381 30.80 -21.12 29.48
N ALA A 382 30.65 -21.74 28.31
CA ALA A 382 31.77 -22.32 27.57
C ALA A 382 32.79 -21.25 27.15
N ASN A 383 32.32 -20.17 26.51
CA ASN A 383 33.17 -19.07 26.06
C ASN A 383 33.84 -18.33 27.23
N LEU A 384 33.12 -18.14 28.34
CA LEU A 384 33.70 -17.56 29.55
C LEU A 384 34.83 -18.44 30.11
N LYS A 385 34.60 -19.75 30.22
CA LYS A 385 35.61 -20.69 30.70
C LYS A 385 36.84 -20.63 29.81
N GLU A 386 36.65 -20.68 28.50
CA GLU A 386 37.73 -20.58 27.51
C GLU A 386 38.54 -19.31 27.73
N ILE A 387 37.91 -18.13 27.74
CA ILE A 387 38.60 -16.84 27.92
C ILE A 387 39.36 -16.76 29.24
N LEU A 388 38.80 -17.29 30.33
CA LEU A 388 39.51 -17.32 31.62
C LEU A 388 40.80 -18.14 31.54
N THR A 389 40.80 -19.28 30.84
CA THR A 389 42.03 -20.05 30.57
C THR A 389 43.06 -19.29 29.73
N TRP A 390 42.64 -18.40 28.82
CA TRP A 390 43.54 -17.55 28.04
C TRP A 390 44.11 -16.38 28.88
N MET A 391 43.40 -15.98 29.93
CA MET A 391 43.80 -14.92 30.86
C MET A 391 44.69 -15.43 32.01
N GLU A 392 44.82 -16.75 32.20
CA GLU A 392 45.70 -17.32 33.23
C GLU A 392 47.20 -17.06 32.89
N PRO A 393 48.01 -16.58 33.85
CA PRO A 393 49.40 -16.16 33.60
C PRO A 393 50.32 -17.24 33.01
N ASP A 394 50.10 -18.51 33.34
CA ASP A 394 51.04 -19.61 33.06
C ASP A 394 51.04 -20.12 31.62
N LYS A 395 50.17 -19.58 30.74
CA LYS A 395 50.20 -19.86 29.29
C LYS A 395 50.81 -18.73 28.46
N GLN A 396 51.29 -17.67 29.12
CA GLN A 396 52.07 -16.61 28.48
C GLN A 396 53.57 -16.86 28.66
N GLN A 397 54.11 -17.98 28.14
CA GLN A 397 55.42 -18.10 27.44
C GLN A 397 56.08 -19.50 27.53
N PRO A 398 57.00 -19.82 26.59
CA PRO A 398 57.41 -19.05 25.41
C PRO A 398 56.83 -19.57 24.09
#